data_AF-A0A8S3JKY6-F1
#
_entry.id   AF-A0A8S3JKY6-F1
#
_cell.length_a   1.000
_cell.length_b   1.000
_cell.length_c   1.000
_cell.angle_alpha   90.00
_cell.angle_beta   90.00
_cell.angle_gamma   90.00
#
_symmetry.space_group_name_H-M   'P 1'
#
loop_
_entity.id
_entity.type
_entity.pdbx_description
1 polymer ?
#
loop_
_entity_poly.entity_id
_entity_poly.type
_entity_poly.pdbx_seq_one_letter_code
_entity_poly.pdbx_strand_id
1 'polypeptide(L)'
;MGFFIHDLHQHIVQLHNEQQQLSDSHTATSFLVYRGQGLSTEDFDKLKNSEGGLISFNNFLSTSLEQQVALEFIERVRAKAEKIPVLFVMTVDPKTTMLTTSPFALIDQVSCFENEREILFSMNSVFRIDETKEMDGINSGLWQVKLTLTGSDSDPQFAALINCLRAENTGSTGWTRLGEL
;
A
#
# COMPACT_ATOMS: atom_id res chain seq x y z
N MET A 1 0.10 -9.53 -21.15
CA MET A 1 -0.25 -8.87 -19.88
C MET A 1 0.98 -8.57 -19.02
N GLY A 2 1.94 -9.49 -18.87
CA GLY A 2 3.17 -9.19 -18.11
C GLY A 2 3.95 -7.96 -18.56
N PHE A 3 4.04 -7.70 -19.88
CA PHE A 3 4.69 -6.50 -20.41
C PHE A 3 4.06 -5.19 -19.92
N PHE A 4 2.73 -5.08 -19.95
CA PHE A 4 2.03 -3.89 -19.45
C PHE A 4 2.27 -3.65 -17.96
N ILE A 5 2.24 -4.72 -17.16
CA ILE A 5 2.48 -4.66 -15.72
C ILE A 5 3.93 -4.23 -15.43
N HIS A 6 4.88 -4.73 -16.21
CA HIS A 6 6.28 -4.32 -16.12
C HIS A 6 6.45 -2.85 -16.50
N ASP A 7 5.88 -2.42 -17.63
CA ASP A 7 5.98 -1.03 -18.11
C ASP A 7 5.35 -0.06 -17.11
N LEU A 8 4.18 -0.40 -16.55
CA LEU A 8 3.52 0.41 -15.53
C LEU A 8 4.39 0.53 -14.26
N HIS A 9 4.99 -0.56 -13.82
CA HIS A 9 5.93 -0.54 -12.70
C HIS A 9 7.15 0.35 -13.00
N GLN A 10 7.76 0.21 -14.18
CA GLN A 10 8.91 1.04 -14.58
C GLN A 10 8.55 2.53 -14.62
N HIS A 11 7.35 2.87 -15.11
CA HIS A 11 6.86 4.24 -15.13
C HIS A 11 6.70 4.80 -13.71
N ILE A 12 6.13 4.03 -12.77
CA ILE A 12 6.03 4.44 -11.37
C ILE A 12 7.43 4.66 -10.77
N VAL A 13 8.40 3.78 -11.05
CA VAL A 13 9.80 3.94 -10.59
C VAL A 13 10.41 5.23 -11.13
N GLN A 14 10.21 5.53 -12.42
CA GLN A 14 10.71 6.75 -13.02
C GLN A 14 10.12 8.01 -12.35
N LEU A 15 8.80 8.08 -12.23
CA LEU A 15 8.12 9.21 -11.60
C LEU A 15 8.51 9.36 -10.12
N HIS A 16 8.64 8.24 -9.40
CA HIS A 16 9.11 8.25 -8.02
C HIS A 16 10.48 8.92 -7.90
N ASN A 17 11.44 8.53 -8.76
CA ASN A 17 12.78 9.10 -8.75
C ASN A 17 12.79 10.60 -9.12
N GLU A 18 11.99 11.00 -10.10
CA GLU A 18 11.84 12.41 -10.49
C GLU A 18 11.27 13.25 -9.35
N GLN A 19 10.21 12.77 -8.69
CA GLN A 19 9.55 13.45 -7.57
C GLN A 19 10.43 13.52 -6.32
N GLN A 20 11.24 12.48 -6.05
CA GLN A 20 12.21 12.50 -4.96
C GLN A 20 13.37 13.47 -5.22
N GLN A 21 13.82 13.61 -6.46
CA GLN A 21 14.88 14.58 -6.82
C GLN A 21 14.42 16.03 -6.71
N LEU A 22 13.14 16.30 -6.98
CA LEU A 22 12.53 17.63 -6.87
C LEU A 22 12.24 18.03 -5.42
N SER A 23 12.16 17.05 -4.50
CA SER A 23 11.92 17.27 -3.09
C SER A 23 13.25 17.45 -2.35
N ASP A 24 13.62 18.68 -1.97
CA ASP A 24 14.90 18.97 -1.29
C ASP A 24 15.15 17.99 -0.12
N SER A 25 16.19 17.17 -0.30
CA SER A 25 16.57 15.93 0.42
C SER A 25 16.72 16.00 1.95
N HIS A 26 16.40 17.12 2.61
CA HIS A 26 16.55 17.29 4.06
C HIS A 26 15.24 17.58 4.81
N THR A 27 14.11 17.77 4.13
CA THR A 27 12.85 18.18 4.76
C THR A 27 11.65 17.30 4.44
N ALA A 28 11.86 16.11 3.87
CA ALA A 28 10.78 15.20 3.55
C ALA A 28 10.04 14.77 4.84
N THR A 29 8.91 15.42 5.09
CA THR A 29 8.01 15.12 6.20
C THR A 29 7.17 13.92 5.83
N SER A 30 6.96 13.03 6.79
CA SER A 30 6.00 11.94 6.66
C SER A 30 4.63 12.51 6.26
N PHE A 31 3.95 11.84 5.34
CA PHE A 31 2.62 12.26 4.89
C PHE A 31 1.63 11.09 4.99
N LEU A 32 0.34 11.43 4.98
CA LEU A 32 -0.75 10.48 5.04
C LEU A 32 -1.41 10.33 3.68
N VAL A 33 -1.73 9.09 3.34
CA VAL A 33 -2.61 8.76 2.22
C VAL A 33 -3.77 7.92 2.70
N TYR A 34 -4.88 8.03 1.99
CA TYR A 34 -6.16 7.46 2.37
C TYR A 34 -6.69 6.54 1.27
N ARG A 35 -7.31 5.44 1.68
CA ARG A 35 -8.01 4.54 0.77
C ARG A 35 -9.26 3.99 1.44
N GLY A 36 -10.41 4.20 0.79
CA GLY A 36 -11.68 3.62 1.19
C GLY A 36 -11.97 2.33 0.43
N GLN A 37 -12.29 1.25 1.13
CA GLN A 37 -12.62 -0.03 0.51
C GLN A 37 -13.59 -0.84 1.37
N GLY A 38 -14.40 -1.68 0.72
CA GLY A 38 -15.19 -2.71 1.39
C GLY A 38 -14.44 -4.03 1.44
N LEU A 39 -14.32 -4.61 2.63
CA LEU A 39 -13.78 -5.96 2.84
C LEU A 39 -14.91 -6.97 3.10
N SER A 40 -14.66 -8.25 2.79
CA SER A 40 -15.53 -9.31 3.30
C SER A 40 -15.30 -9.48 4.81
N THR A 41 -16.23 -10.13 5.48
CA THR A 41 -16.10 -10.41 6.91
C THR A 41 -14.84 -11.22 7.21
N GLU A 42 -14.52 -12.22 6.38
CA GLU A 42 -13.35 -13.09 6.57
C GLU A 42 -12.04 -12.32 6.42
N ASP A 43 -11.94 -11.44 5.42
CA ASP A 43 -10.74 -10.64 5.18
C ASP A 43 -10.57 -9.57 6.27
N PHE A 44 -11.68 -9.00 6.74
CA PHE A 44 -11.67 -8.06 7.86
C PHE A 44 -11.24 -8.74 9.17
N ASP A 45 -11.75 -9.92 9.47
CA ASP A 45 -11.37 -10.67 10.68
C ASP A 45 -9.88 -11.06 10.65
N LYS A 46 -9.37 -11.48 9.48
CA LYS A 46 -7.93 -11.72 9.32
C LYS A 46 -7.12 -10.45 9.57
N LEU A 47 -7.55 -9.33 9.01
CA LEU A 47 -6.88 -8.04 9.19
C LEU A 47 -6.82 -7.64 10.66
N LYS A 48 -7.96 -7.73 11.36
CA LYS A 48 -8.08 -7.41 12.79
C LYS A 48 -7.22 -8.31 13.67
N ASN A 49 -7.17 -9.62 13.38
CA ASN A 49 -6.34 -10.57 14.12
C ASN A 49 -4.84 -10.47 13.79
N SER A 50 -4.48 -9.71 12.75
CA SER A 50 -3.10 -9.50 12.32
C SER A 50 -2.54 -8.13 12.75
N GLU A 51 -3.16 -7.48 13.73
CA GLU A 51 -2.64 -6.23 14.30
C GLU A 51 -1.20 -6.41 14.81
N GLY A 52 -0.34 -5.44 14.51
CA GLY A 52 1.10 -5.53 14.73
C GLY A 52 1.82 -6.41 13.72
N GLY A 53 1.13 -7.02 12.74
CA GLY A 53 1.69 -7.83 11.65
C GLY A 53 1.98 -7.03 10.37
N LEU A 54 2.33 -7.75 9.29
CA LEU A 54 2.59 -7.17 7.96
C LEU A 54 1.45 -7.51 7.00
N ILE A 55 1.08 -6.55 6.15
CA ILE A 55 0.14 -6.73 5.04
C ILE A 55 0.80 -6.30 3.73
N SER A 56 0.63 -7.09 2.68
CA SER A 56 1.07 -6.74 1.32
C SER A 56 -0.12 -6.57 0.39
N PHE A 57 -0.05 -5.57 -0.49
CA PHE A 57 -1.01 -5.41 -1.57
C PHE A 57 -0.45 -6.04 -2.85
N ASN A 58 -1.10 -7.11 -3.33
CA ASN A 58 -0.64 -7.86 -4.51
C ASN A 58 -0.93 -7.17 -5.85
N ASN A 59 -1.76 -6.12 -5.83
CA ASN A 59 -2.09 -5.31 -6.98
C ASN A 59 -1.47 -3.91 -6.81
N PHE A 60 -1.43 -3.13 -7.89
CA PHE A 60 -1.17 -1.70 -7.77
C PHE A 60 -2.19 -1.08 -6.82
N LEU A 61 -1.69 -0.26 -5.90
CA LEU A 61 -2.48 0.31 -4.82
C LEU A 61 -2.66 1.79 -5.09
N SER A 62 -3.87 2.16 -5.50
CA SER A 62 -4.29 3.55 -5.65
C SER A 62 -4.76 4.10 -4.30
N THR A 63 -4.23 5.26 -3.92
CA THR A 63 -4.62 6.00 -2.71
C THR A 63 -4.73 7.48 -3.06
N SER A 64 -5.31 8.27 -2.15
CA SER A 64 -5.42 9.72 -2.31
C SER A 64 -4.77 10.43 -1.13
N LEU A 65 -4.14 11.58 -1.38
CA LEU A 65 -3.74 12.51 -0.33
C LEU A 65 -4.95 13.21 0.32
N GLU A 66 -6.15 13.09 -0.25
CA GLU A 66 -7.39 13.67 0.25
C GLU A 66 -8.27 12.62 0.90
N GLN A 67 -8.50 12.77 2.20
CA GLN A 67 -9.37 11.86 2.95
C GLN A 67 -10.80 11.83 2.39
N GLN A 68 -11.30 12.95 1.85
CA GLN A 68 -12.65 13.05 1.32
C GLN A 68 -12.87 12.11 0.13
N VAL A 69 -11.88 11.99 -0.77
CA VAL A 69 -11.92 11.06 -1.91
C VAL A 69 -12.10 9.62 -1.39
N ALA A 70 -11.31 9.22 -0.39
CA ALA A 70 -11.44 7.89 0.22
C ALA A 70 -12.81 7.65 0.88
N LEU A 71 -13.40 8.68 1.51
CA LEU A 71 -14.74 8.58 2.11
C LEU A 71 -15.83 8.40 1.05
N GLU A 72 -15.72 9.03 -0.12
CA GLU A 72 -16.67 8.81 -1.21
C GLU A 72 -16.70 7.35 -1.69
N PHE A 73 -15.53 6.68 -1.72
CA PHE A 73 -15.48 5.24 -1.99
C PHE A 73 -16.15 4.40 -0.89
N ILE A 74 -16.04 4.82 0.37
CA ILE A 74 -16.71 4.17 1.50
C ILE A 74 -18.22 4.31 1.42
N GLU A 75 -18.75 5.47 1.05
CA GLU A 75 -20.20 5.66 0.90
C GLU A 75 -20.79 4.72 -0.17
N ARG A 76 -20.05 4.50 -1.25
CA ARG A 76 -20.42 3.50 -2.28
C ARG A 76 -20.42 2.06 -1.76
N VAL A 77 -19.58 1.77 -0.76
CA VAL A 77 -19.53 0.47 -0.08
C VAL A 77 -20.68 0.35 0.91
N ARG A 78 -20.96 1.39 1.71
CA ARG A 78 -22.09 1.40 2.66
C ARG A 78 -23.43 1.17 1.97
N ALA A 79 -23.59 1.63 0.72
CA ALA A 79 -24.76 1.34 -0.11
C ALA A 79 -24.91 -0.16 -0.45
N LYS A 80 -23.87 -0.98 -0.26
CA LYS A 80 -23.85 -2.43 -0.51
C LYS A 80 -23.72 -3.17 0.82
N ALA A 81 -24.81 -3.77 1.30
CA ALA A 81 -24.91 -4.37 2.64
C ALA A 81 -24.00 -5.59 2.92
N GLU A 82 -23.24 -6.07 1.94
CA GLU A 82 -22.47 -7.31 2.03
C GLU A 82 -21.01 -7.13 2.47
N LYS A 83 -20.53 -5.88 2.57
CA LYS A 83 -19.12 -5.59 2.85
C LYS A 83 -18.96 -4.66 4.04
N ILE A 84 -17.92 -4.92 4.83
CA ILE A 84 -17.52 -4.07 5.95
C ILE A 84 -16.75 -2.87 5.37
N PRO A 85 -17.20 -1.63 5.59
CA PRO A 85 -16.49 -0.45 5.11
C PRO A 85 -15.25 -0.21 5.96
N VAL A 86 -14.11 -0.08 5.30
CA VAL A 86 -12.80 0.13 5.92
C VAL A 86 -12.12 1.34 5.28
N LEU A 87 -11.62 2.23 6.14
CA LEU A 87 -10.76 3.35 5.79
C LEU A 87 -9.32 3.00 6.17
N PHE A 88 -8.47 2.77 5.18
CA PHE A 88 -7.04 2.69 5.37
C PHE A 88 -6.46 4.10 5.48
N VAL A 89 -5.73 4.35 6.57
CA VAL A 89 -4.94 5.56 6.80
C VAL A 89 -3.48 5.14 6.83
N MET A 90 -2.77 5.46 5.75
CA MET A 90 -1.43 4.93 5.51
C MET A 90 -0.41 6.04 5.67
N THR A 91 0.54 5.83 6.58
CA THR A 91 1.67 6.73 6.81
C THR A 91 2.81 6.35 5.88
N VAL A 92 3.27 7.32 5.11
CA VAL A 92 4.42 7.17 4.22
C VAL A 92 5.51 8.11 4.73
N ASP A 93 6.65 7.53 5.11
CA ASP A 93 7.86 8.29 5.38
C ASP A 93 8.79 8.18 4.16
N PRO A 94 9.06 9.32 3.46
CA PRO A 94 9.95 9.32 2.30
C PRO A 94 11.35 8.80 2.61
N LYS A 95 11.84 8.94 3.85
CA LYS A 95 13.18 8.50 4.23
C LYS A 95 13.30 6.99 4.24
N THR A 96 12.24 6.29 4.64
CA THR A 96 12.16 4.83 4.54
C THR A 96 12.15 4.39 3.10
N THR A 97 11.60 5.22 2.20
CA THR A 97 11.39 4.85 0.79
C THR A 97 12.64 4.92 -0.09
N MET A 98 13.67 5.68 0.32
CA MET A 98 14.95 5.76 -0.40
C MET A 98 15.66 4.42 -0.60
N LEU A 99 15.36 3.41 0.24
CA LEU A 99 15.89 2.04 0.08
C LEU A 99 14.79 0.98 -0.15
N THR A 100 13.51 1.36 -0.14
CA THR A 100 12.42 0.36 -0.26
C THR A 100 12.22 -0.14 -1.68
N THR A 101 11.80 -1.40 -1.79
CA THR A 101 11.32 -2.04 -3.03
C THR A 101 9.88 -1.63 -3.40
N SER A 102 9.32 -0.60 -2.77
CA SER A 102 7.91 -0.19 -2.93
C SER A 102 7.80 1.22 -3.50
N PRO A 103 8.13 1.40 -4.81
CA PRO A 103 8.05 2.70 -5.45
C PRO A 103 6.59 3.17 -5.54
N PHE A 104 6.40 4.47 -5.41
CA PHE A 104 5.11 5.13 -5.54
C PHE A 104 5.24 6.47 -6.24
N ALA A 105 4.19 6.92 -6.91
CA ALA A 105 4.21 8.20 -7.59
C ALA A 105 2.90 8.94 -7.39
N LEU A 106 2.98 10.27 -7.24
CA LEU A 106 1.84 11.15 -7.44
C LEU A 106 1.53 11.21 -8.94
N ILE A 107 0.32 10.84 -9.34
CA ILE A 107 -0.04 10.68 -10.75
C ILE A 107 -1.07 11.69 -11.23
N ASP A 108 -1.25 12.82 -10.54
CA ASP A 108 -2.23 13.87 -10.87
C ASP A 108 -2.16 14.34 -12.33
N GLN A 109 -0.96 14.40 -12.91
CA GLN A 109 -0.75 14.86 -14.29
C GLN A 109 -0.96 13.79 -15.36
N VAL A 110 -1.19 12.53 -14.94
CA VAL A 110 -1.29 11.36 -15.84
C VAL A 110 -2.60 10.58 -15.59
N SER A 111 -3.21 10.74 -14.42
CA SER A 111 -4.49 10.14 -14.07
C SER A 111 -5.63 10.77 -14.87
N CYS A 112 -6.67 9.99 -15.14
CA CYS A 112 -7.90 10.50 -15.74
C CYS A 112 -8.65 11.49 -14.82
N PHE A 113 -8.26 11.57 -13.54
CA PHE A 113 -8.88 12.40 -12.52
C PHE A 113 -7.84 13.34 -11.89
N GLU A 114 -7.64 14.50 -12.50
CA GLU A 114 -6.59 15.48 -12.12
C GLU A 114 -6.72 16.03 -10.69
N ASN A 115 -7.90 15.94 -10.07
CA ASN A 115 -8.20 16.54 -8.76
C ASN A 115 -8.19 15.53 -7.60
N GLU A 116 -7.93 14.24 -7.82
CA GLU A 116 -7.99 13.23 -6.76
C GLU A 116 -6.71 13.17 -5.91
N ARG A 117 -5.65 13.90 -6.29
CA ARG A 117 -4.33 13.87 -5.64
C ARG A 117 -3.85 12.44 -5.40
N GLU A 118 -3.86 11.66 -6.47
CA GLU A 118 -3.73 10.21 -6.44
C GLU A 118 -2.27 9.80 -6.30
N ILE A 119 -1.98 9.01 -5.27
CA ILE A 119 -0.69 8.33 -5.11
C ILE A 119 -0.87 6.86 -5.47
N LEU A 120 -0.16 6.42 -6.51
CA LEU A 120 -0.17 5.05 -6.97
C LEU A 120 1.09 4.34 -6.48
N PHE A 121 0.91 3.32 -5.65
CA PHE A 121 1.99 2.43 -5.26
C PHE A 121 2.08 1.25 -6.22
N SER A 122 3.32 0.82 -6.45
CA SER A 122 3.60 -0.43 -7.14
C SER A 122 3.03 -1.64 -6.39
N MET A 123 2.83 -2.73 -7.13
CA MET A 123 2.54 -4.05 -6.57
C MET A 123 3.56 -4.45 -5.50
N ASN A 124 3.14 -5.31 -4.58
CA ASN A 124 3.94 -5.86 -3.49
C ASN A 124 4.42 -4.78 -2.52
N SER A 125 3.68 -3.68 -2.41
CA SER A 125 3.90 -2.70 -1.35
C SER A 125 3.49 -3.29 -0.01
N VAL A 126 4.41 -3.25 0.96
CA VAL A 126 4.27 -3.86 2.27
C VAL A 126 4.06 -2.79 3.34
N PHE A 127 3.08 -3.02 4.21
CA PHE A 127 2.73 -2.12 5.29
C PHE A 127 2.68 -2.87 6.61
N ARG A 128 3.09 -2.20 7.69
CA ARG A 128 2.85 -2.62 9.07
C ARG A 128 1.42 -2.25 9.46
N ILE A 129 0.67 -3.19 10.05
CA ILE A 129 -0.65 -2.91 10.62
C ILE A 129 -0.44 -2.36 12.02
N ASP A 130 -0.66 -1.06 12.21
CA ASP A 130 -0.39 -0.40 13.49
C ASP A 130 -1.57 -0.50 14.44
N GLU A 131 -2.79 -0.27 13.96
CA GLU A 131 -4.00 -0.23 14.79
C GLU A 131 -5.24 -0.43 13.92
N THR A 132 -6.20 -1.24 14.41
CA THR A 132 -7.54 -1.36 13.82
C THR A 132 -8.60 -0.91 14.83
N LYS A 133 -9.33 0.16 14.51
CA LYS A 133 -10.37 0.71 15.41
C LYS A 133 -11.66 1.02 14.68
N GLU A 134 -12.78 0.88 15.37
CA GLU A 134 -14.07 1.37 14.87
C GLU A 134 -14.15 2.89 15.10
N MET A 135 -14.77 3.61 14.16
CA MET A 135 -15.04 5.02 14.32
C MET A 135 -16.33 5.26 15.11
N ASP A 136 -16.30 6.22 16.02
CA ASP A 136 -17.45 6.58 16.84
C ASP A 136 -18.39 7.59 16.17
N GLY A 137 -19.61 7.71 16.71
CA GLY A 137 -20.57 8.76 16.35
C GLY A 137 -21.23 8.57 14.98
N ILE A 138 -21.26 9.63 14.17
CA ILE A 138 -21.91 9.64 12.83
C ILE A 138 -21.29 8.59 11.90
N ASN A 139 -20.02 8.24 12.14
CA ASN A 139 -19.27 7.26 11.35
C ASN A 139 -19.29 5.84 11.94
N SER A 140 -20.18 5.55 12.90
CA SER A 140 -20.36 4.20 13.44
C SER A 140 -20.50 3.16 12.32
N GLY A 141 -19.87 2.00 12.50
CA GLY A 141 -19.76 0.96 11.48
C GLY A 141 -18.63 1.15 10.44
N LEU A 142 -17.92 2.29 10.43
CA LEU A 142 -16.69 2.45 9.64
C LEU A 142 -15.48 2.05 10.48
N TRP A 143 -14.68 1.14 9.95
CA TRP A 143 -13.42 0.74 10.56
C TRP A 143 -12.26 1.54 10.00
N GLN A 144 -11.47 2.14 10.87
CA GLN A 144 -10.23 2.81 10.52
C GLN A 144 -9.05 1.88 10.81
N VAL A 145 -8.23 1.65 9.79
CA VAL A 145 -7.02 0.82 9.89
C VAL A 145 -5.82 1.70 9.62
N LYS A 146 -4.95 1.86 10.62
CA LYS A 146 -3.70 2.60 10.48
C LYS A 146 -2.62 1.66 9.98
N LEU A 147 -1.97 2.08 8.91
CA LEU A 147 -0.90 1.35 8.26
C LEU A 147 0.34 2.25 8.18
N THR A 148 1.52 1.67 8.30
CA THR A 148 2.78 2.37 8.02
C THR A 148 3.54 1.65 6.92
N LEU A 149 3.89 2.36 5.86
CA LEU A 149 4.69 1.81 4.77
C LEU A 149 6.05 1.38 5.33
N THR A 150 6.46 0.16 5.04
CA THR A 150 7.67 -0.42 5.61
C THR A 150 8.56 -1.09 4.58
N GLY A 151 9.87 -0.95 4.77
CA GLY A 151 10.93 -1.56 3.96
C GLY A 151 11.74 -2.58 4.74
N SER A 152 12.52 -3.39 4.02
CA SER A 152 13.34 -4.46 4.64
C SER A 152 14.35 -3.91 5.65
N ASP A 153 14.71 -2.64 5.54
CA ASP A 153 15.72 -2.01 6.40
C ASP A 153 15.11 -1.33 7.62
N SER A 154 13.83 -0.95 7.56
CA SER A 154 13.12 -0.30 8.67
C SER A 154 12.47 -1.29 9.62
N ASP A 155 12.27 -2.53 9.18
CA ASP A 155 11.45 -3.49 9.91
C ASP A 155 12.13 -4.86 10.04
N PRO A 156 12.55 -5.24 11.25
CA PRO A 156 13.25 -6.49 11.49
C PRO A 156 12.44 -7.75 11.11
N GLN A 157 11.11 -7.72 11.24
CA GLN A 157 10.29 -8.87 10.88
C GLN A 157 10.20 -9.01 9.36
N PHE A 158 10.11 -7.89 8.64
CA PHE A 158 10.14 -7.91 7.19
C PHE A 158 11.52 -8.33 6.67
N ALA A 159 12.61 -7.85 7.29
CA ALA A 159 13.96 -8.30 6.99
C ALA A 159 14.12 -9.82 7.18
N ALA A 160 13.64 -10.34 8.31
CA ALA A 160 13.67 -11.77 8.61
C ALA A 160 12.87 -12.58 7.58
N LEU A 161 11.67 -12.13 7.21
CA LEU A 161 10.84 -12.76 6.19
C LEU A 161 11.56 -12.83 4.84
N ILE A 162 12.13 -11.71 4.38
CA ILE A 162 12.88 -11.67 3.11
C ILE A 162 14.09 -12.59 3.15
N ASN A 163 14.81 -12.66 4.27
CA ASN A 163 15.97 -13.54 4.41
C ASN A 163 15.57 -15.03 4.44
N CYS A 164 14.47 -15.39 5.10
CA CYS A 164 13.91 -16.75 5.06
C CYS A 164 13.52 -17.15 3.63
N LEU A 165 12.77 -16.30 2.92
CA LEU A 165 12.37 -16.54 1.53
C LEU A 165 13.58 -16.69 0.59
N ARG A 166 14.65 -15.92 0.81
CA ARG A 166 15.90 -16.06 0.06
C ARG A 166 16.59 -17.39 0.39
N ALA A 167 16.71 -17.73 1.68
CA ALA A 167 17.37 -18.97 2.11
C ALA A 167 16.68 -20.22 1.53
N GLU A 168 15.35 -20.27 1.55
CA GLU A 168 14.56 -21.35 0.92
C GLU A 168 14.81 -21.45 -0.59
N ASN A 169 15.12 -20.33 -1.24
CA ASN A 169 15.33 -20.24 -2.68
C ASN A 169 16.81 -20.24 -3.12
N THR A 170 17.78 -20.61 -2.28
CA THR A 170 19.21 -20.56 -2.68
C THR A 170 19.70 -21.76 -3.51
N GLY A 171 18.86 -22.77 -3.76
CA GLY A 171 19.29 -24.07 -4.33
C GLY A 171 19.19 -24.28 -5.85
N SER A 172 18.34 -23.57 -6.61
CA SER A 172 18.11 -23.86 -8.03
C SER A 172 18.25 -22.64 -8.94
N THR A 173 18.84 -22.80 -10.12
CA THR A 173 19.02 -21.72 -11.11
C THR A 173 17.68 -21.39 -11.80
N GLY A 174 17.47 -20.12 -12.16
CA GLY A 174 16.14 -19.51 -12.34
C GLY A 174 15.13 -20.20 -13.28
N TRP A 175 15.55 -21.05 -14.22
CA TRP A 175 14.65 -21.74 -15.14
C TRP A 175 13.99 -22.99 -14.55
N THR A 176 14.64 -23.70 -13.61
CA THR A 176 14.04 -24.89 -12.98
C THR A 176 12.94 -24.54 -11.97
N ARG A 177 12.90 -23.29 -11.49
CA ARG A 177 11.90 -22.82 -10.51
C ARG A 177 10.48 -22.67 -11.05
N LEU A 178 10.31 -22.44 -12.35
CA LEU A 178 9.01 -22.16 -12.96
C LEU A 178 8.30 -23.42 -13.47
N GLY A 179 9.04 -24.53 -13.64
CA GLY A 179 8.51 -25.81 -14.10
C GLY A 179 8.18 -26.81 -12.98
N GLU A 180 8.49 -26.47 -11.72
CA GLU A 180 8.20 -27.30 -10.53
C GLU A 180 6.94 -26.85 -9.76
N LEU A 181 6.25 -25.81 -10.23
CA LEU A 181 4.94 -25.33 -9.74
C LEU A 181 3.81 -25.86 -10.62
#